data_AF-K9RKC2-F1
#
_entry.id   AF-K9RKC2-F1
#
_cell.length_a   1.000
_cell.length_b   1.000
_cell.length_c   1.000
_cell.angle_alpha   90.00
_cell.angle_beta   90.00
_cell.angle_gamma   90.00
#
_symmetry.space_group_name_H-M   'P 1'
#
loop_
_entity.id
_entity.type
_entity.pdbx_description
1 polymer ?
#
loop_
_entity_poly.entity_id
_entity_poly.type
_entity_poly.pdbx_seq_one_letter_code
_entity_poly.pdbx_strand_id
1 'polypeptide(L)'
;MAENQQPGKYDAVLGGKNPPPVDSAVLGGIEGVKRRLSNPVVDVKLAALTDALNYQEAGLELVIQALQNKPKIIQRYAYKLLRRRKETQVKQALEHYQPWDLFERLQGYIGYKGEHAGRFANRLSVDYNLEVGIEDSTNTAYALRWDWDGDRPTIAEQITSISQDSQAGKLEALIIGLWADDTEVGSDEIVSRLVDAKDKLTNLKAIFIGDIHYEESEISWIAQGDISPILRAYPQLEVLQVRGGDGLQFNAPVRHNNLQTLIVETGGLSSETVAQICNMNLPALEHLELWLGSDSYGGDCRIVDVKPILEDLIFADLNYLGLRNSEFADDIAEAVVKSPLIETISVLDLSLGNLSDKGAEYLLNCAAVNELDILNVSEARLSDEMVGKLSKLDCRLLAEKQDADSHYDHEYRYCAVTE
;
A
#
# COMPACT_ATOMS: atom_id res chain seq x y z
N MET A 1 -19.14 16.53 -57.18
CA MET A 1 -19.49 15.11 -57.02
C MET A 1 -19.35 14.81 -55.55
N ALA A 2 -20.48 14.67 -54.85
CA ALA A 2 -20.49 14.41 -53.41
C ALA A 2 -20.56 12.90 -53.21
N GLU A 3 -19.61 12.36 -52.46
CA GLU A 3 -19.56 10.94 -52.09
C GLU A 3 -20.69 10.62 -51.11
N ASN A 4 -21.38 9.53 -51.40
CA ASN A 4 -22.58 9.05 -50.74
C ASN A 4 -22.16 8.20 -49.52
N GLN A 5 -22.16 8.77 -48.31
CA GLN A 5 -21.91 8.02 -47.08
C GLN A 5 -23.20 7.31 -46.65
N GLN A 6 -23.19 5.97 -46.69
CA GLN A 6 -24.27 5.15 -46.14
C GLN A 6 -24.03 4.89 -44.64
N PRO A 7 -25.09 4.96 -43.80
CA PRO A 7 -24.98 4.73 -42.37
C PRO A 7 -24.63 3.27 -42.02
N GLY A 8 -23.81 3.11 -40.98
CA GLY A 8 -23.30 1.82 -40.49
C GLY A 8 -24.27 1.09 -39.56
N LYS A 9 -23.93 -0.16 -39.21
CA LYS A 9 -24.77 -1.11 -38.44
C LYS A 9 -25.23 -0.61 -37.05
N TYR A 10 -24.63 0.47 -36.53
CA TYR A 10 -24.92 1.04 -35.22
C TYR A 10 -25.43 2.49 -35.28
N ASP A 11 -25.70 3.02 -36.48
CA ASP A 11 -26.26 4.36 -36.64
C ASP A 11 -27.75 4.38 -36.30
N ALA A 12 -28.17 5.42 -35.60
CA ALA A 12 -29.55 5.58 -35.17
C ALA A 12 -30.51 5.66 -36.37
N VAL A 13 -31.49 4.75 -36.42
CA VAL A 13 -32.59 4.79 -37.40
C VAL A 13 -33.76 5.53 -36.76
N LEU A 14 -34.25 6.59 -37.42
CA LEU A 14 -35.39 7.38 -36.95
C LEU A 14 -36.67 6.54 -36.89
N GLY A 15 -37.11 6.22 -35.67
CA GLY A 15 -38.39 5.55 -35.42
C GLY A 15 -39.53 6.54 -35.18
N GLY A 16 -40.63 6.38 -35.93
CA GLY A 16 -41.99 6.78 -35.53
C GLY A 16 -42.36 8.27 -35.60
N LYS A 17 -43.53 8.57 -36.17
CA LYS A 17 -44.11 9.91 -36.35
C LYS A 17 -44.65 10.54 -35.06
N ASN A 18 -43.89 10.57 -33.98
CA ASN A 18 -44.17 11.41 -32.80
C ASN A 18 -42.86 12.04 -32.32
N PRO A 19 -42.79 13.39 -32.13
CA PRO A 19 -41.58 14.02 -31.64
C PRO A 19 -41.31 13.54 -30.20
N PRO A 20 -40.09 13.07 -29.89
CA PRO A 20 -39.72 12.75 -28.52
C PRO A 20 -39.72 14.04 -27.67
N PRO A 21 -39.85 13.95 -26.34
CA PRO A 21 -39.65 15.08 -25.44
C PRO A 21 -38.31 15.75 -25.76
N VAL A 22 -38.24 17.07 -25.66
CA VAL A 22 -37.13 17.92 -26.15
C VAL A 22 -35.75 17.55 -25.56
N ASP A 23 -35.70 16.71 -24.51
CA ASP A 23 -34.47 16.19 -23.89
C ASP A 23 -34.25 14.66 -24.03
N SER A 24 -35.03 13.96 -24.85
CA SER A 24 -35.00 12.48 -24.97
C SER A 24 -34.22 11.97 -26.18
N ALA A 25 -33.07 12.56 -26.47
CA ALA A 25 -32.10 11.92 -27.37
C ALA A 25 -31.38 10.80 -26.59
N VAL A 26 -31.63 9.54 -26.95
CA VAL A 26 -30.71 8.44 -26.62
C VAL A 26 -29.47 8.68 -27.46
N LEU A 27 -28.48 9.41 -26.91
CA LEU A 27 -27.19 9.61 -27.56
C LEU A 27 -26.55 8.24 -27.76
N GLY A 28 -26.66 7.71 -28.98
CA GLY A 28 -25.92 6.53 -29.42
C GLY A 28 -24.45 6.89 -29.68
N GLY A 29 -23.65 5.88 -29.99
CA GLY A 29 -22.25 6.11 -30.36
C GLY A 29 -21.37 6.53 -29.18
N ILE A 30 -20.27 7.23 -29.50
CA ILE A 30 -19.27 7.70 -28.53
C ILE A 30 -19.83 8.67 -27.48
N GLU A 31 -20.83 9.49 -27.84
CA GLU A 31 -21.48 10.41 -26.90
C GLU A 31 -22.31 9.67 -25.84
N GLY A 32 -22.88 8.51 -26.21
CA GLY A 32 -23.53 7.60 -25.26
C GLY A 32 -22.54 6.97 -24.27
N VAL A 33 -21.32 6.68 -24.72
CA VAL A 33 -20.24 6.20 -23.85
C VAL A 33 -19.84 7.30 -22.86
N LYS A 34 -19.56 8.52 -23.33
CA LYS A 34 -19.20 9.66 -22.47
C LYS A 34 -20.25 9.93 -21.39
N ARG A 35 -21.54 9.92 -21.76
CA ARG A 35 -22.64 10.08 -20.81
C ARG A 35 -22.64 9.01 -19.72
N ARG A 36 -22.36 7.75 -20.07
CA ARG A 36 -22.29 6.66 -19.08
C ARG A 36 -21.04 6.74 -18.21
N LEU A 37 -19.91 7.23 -18.74
CA LEU A 37 -18.71 7.46 -17.92
C LEU A 37 -18.91 8.56 -16.86
N SER A 38 -19.81 9.52 -17.12
CA SER A 38 -20.22 10.53 -16.13
C SER A 38 -21.29 10.04 -15.13
N ASN A 39 -21.77 8.80 -15.24
CA ASN A 39 -22.79 8.26 -14.35
C ASN A 39 -22.23 8.03 -12.93
N PRO A 40 -22.97 8.30 -11.84
CA PRO A 40 -22.47 8.05 -10.48
C PRO A 40 -22.25 6.56 -10.15
N VAL A 41 -22.88 5.64 -10.87
CA VAL A 41 -22.81 4.19 -10.62
C VAL A 41 -21.53 3.61 -11.25
N VAL A 42 -20.70 2.96 -10.43
CA VAL A 42 -19.41 2.37 -10.86
C VAL A 42 -19.59 1.36 -11.99
N ASP A 43 -20.52 0.40 -11.86
CA ASP A 43 -20.75 -0.64 -12.87
C ASP A 43 -21.11 -0.07 -14.25
N VAL A 44 -21.85 1.05 -14.26
CA VAL A 44 -22.21 1.75 -15.51
C VAL A 44 -20.97 2.34 -16.17
N LYS A 45 -20.04 2.90 -15.37
CA LYS A 45 -18.76 3.40 -15.88
C LYS A 45 -17.89 2.27 -16.40
N LEU A 46 -17.78 1.15 -15.67
CA LEU A 46 -16.99 -0.02 -16.08
C LEU A 46 -17.47 -0.57 -17.42
N ALA A 47 -18.77 -0.80 -17.57
CA ALA A 47 -19.35 -1.24 -18.85
C ALA A 47 -19.11 -0.23 -19.99
N ALA A 48 -19.16 1.07 -19.68
CA ALA A 48 -18.87 2.11 -20.67
C ALA A 48 -17.41 2.12 -21.13
N LEU A 49 -16.45 1.81 -20.25
CA LEU A 49 -15.03 1.69 -20.63
C LEU A 49 -14.80 0.54 -21.63
N THR A 50 -15.46 -0.60 -21.43
CA THR A 50 -15.42 -1.71 -22.40
C THR A 50 -16.00 -1.26 -23.74
N ASP A 51 -17.16 -0.61 -23.72
CA ASP A 51 -17.83 -0.15 -24.93
C ASP A 51 -17.05 0.94 -25.66
N ALA A 52 -16.28 1.76 -24.94
CA ALA A 52 -15.43 2.80 -25.52
C ALA A 52 -14.50 2.21 -26.58
N LEU A 53 -13.94 1.02 -26.36
CA LEU A 53 -12.99 0.40 -27.30
C LEU A 53 -13.60 0.09 -28.68
N ASN A 54 -14.92 0.09 -28.83
CA ASN A 54 -15.60 -0.05 -30.12
C ASN A 54 -15.50 1.22 -31.01
N TYR A 55 -15.00 2.34 -30.47
CA TYR A 55 -14.96 3.65 -31.13
C TYR A 55 -13.54 4.10 -31.50
N GLN A 56 -12.65 3.14 -31.78
CA GLN A 56 -11.29 3.38 -32.28
C GLN A 56 -10.52 4.39 -31.41
N GLU A 57 -9.90 5.41 -32.02
CA GLU A 57 -9.04 6.39 -31.35
C GLU A 57 -9.79 7.22 -30.30
N ALA A 58 -10.99 7.71 -30.62
CA ALA A 58 -11.82 8.48 -29.67
C ALA A 58 -12.24 7.64 -28.46
N GLY A 59 -12.49 6.34 -28.69
CA GLY A 59 -12.76 5.39 -27.63
C GLY A 59 -11.56 5.10 -26.74
N LEU A 60 -10.40 4.88 -27.39
CA LEU A 60 -9.14 4.61 -26.70
C LEU A 60 -8.71 5.79 -25.81
N GLU A 61 -8.91 7.02 -26.28
CA GLU A 61 -8.64 8.22 -25.49
C GLU A 61 -9.48 8.27 -24.20
N LEU A 62 -10.77 7.89 -24.26
CA LEU A 62 -11.61 7.82 -23.06
C LEU A 62 -11.11 6.78 -22.05
N VAL A 63 -10.61 5.63 -22.51
CA VAL A 63 -10.04 4.61 -21.62
C VAL A 63 -8.71 5.08 -21.03
N ILE A 64 -7.87 5.77 -21.81
CA ILE A 64 -6.64 6.39 -21.30
C ILE A 64 -6.94 7.43 -20.23
N GLN A 65 -7.91 8.32 -20.46
CA GLN A 65 -8.35 9.32 -19.48
C GLN A 65 -8.83 8.66 -18.17
N ALA A 66 -9.44 7.48 -18.26
CA ALA A 66 -9.93 6.77 -17.09
C ALA A 66 -8.83 6.24 -16.15
N LEU A 67 -7.57 6.19 -16.58
CA LEU A 67 -6.43 5.91 -15.71
C LEU A 67 -6.26 6.97 -14.59
N GLN A 68 -6.82 8.17 -14.76
CA GLN A 68 -6.72 9.28 -13.77
C GLN A 68 -8.02 9.49 -12.97
N ASN A 69 -9.07 8.71 -13.23
CA ASN A 69 -10.39 8.93 -12.64
C ASN A 69 -10.52 8.32 -11.23
N LYS A 70 -11.33 8.91 -10.35
CA LYS A 70 -11.77 8.23 -9.11
C LYS A 70 -13.16 7.57 -9.33
N PRO A 71 -13.48 6.46 -8.63
CA PRO A 71 -12.66 5.69 -7.67
C PRO A 71 -11.57 4.80 -8.32
N LYS A 72 -10.61 4.29 -7.53
CA LYS A 72 -9.46 3.47 -8.01
C LYS A 72 -9.87 2.27 -8.87
N ILE A 73 -11.00 1.64 -8.58
CA ILE A 73 -11.56 0.55 -9.39
C ILE A 73 -11.76 0.94 -10.88
N ILE A 74 -12.03 2.20 -11.19
CA ILE A 74 -12.13 2.71 -12.56
C ILE A 74 -10.74 2.75 -13.22
N GLN A 75 -9.72 3.23 -12.50
CA GLN A 75 -8.34 3.27 -12.99
C GLN A 75 -7.83 1.87 -13.28
N ARG A 76 -8.02 0.94 -12.34
CA ARG A 76 -7.63 -0.47 -12.48
C ARG A 76 -8.30 -1.11 -13.69
N TYR A 77 -9.60 -0.90 -13.86
CA TYR A 77 -10.31 -1.46 -15.01
C TYR A 77 -9.80 -0.88 -16.34
N ALA A 78 -9.53 0.43 -16.39
CA ALA A 78 -8.90 1.07 -17.54
C ALA A 78 -7.51 0.48 -17.82
N TYR A 79 -6.67 0.31 -16.79
CA TYR A 79 -5.37 -0.34 -16.90
C TYR A 79 -5.49 -1.75 -17.51
N LYS A 80 -6.41 -2.59 -17.02
CA LYS A 80 -6.64 -3.94 -17.55
C LYS A 80 -6.99 -3.95 -19.04
N LEU A 81 -7.80 -2.99 -19.50
CA LEU A 81 -8.16 -2.82 -20.91
C LEU A 81 -6.96 -2.37 -21.77
N LEU A 82 -5.99 -1.68 -21.17
CA LEU A 82 -4.86 -1.05 -21.85
C LEU A 82 -3.55 -1.87 -21.79
N ARG A 83 -3.30 -2.66 -20.75
CA ARG A 83 -1.99 -3.26 -20.44
C ARG A 83 -1.37 -4.14 -21.54
N ARG A 84 -2.19 -4.70 -22.45
CA ARG A 84 -1.74 -5.52 -23.60
C ARG A 84 -1.72 -4.79 -24.94
N ARG A 85 -2.14 -3.52 -24.95
CA ARG A 85 -2.19 -2.70 -26.18
C ARG A 85 -0.79 -2.23 -26.57
N LYS A 86 -0.58 -2.04 -27.87
CA LYS A 86 0.75 -1.78 -28.47
C LYS A 86 0.89 -0.35 -28.99
N GLU A 87 -0.21 0.39 -29.02
CA GLU A 87 -0.31 1.77 -29.48
C GLU A 87 0.60 2.69 -28.65
N THR A 88 1.32 3.58 -29.32
CA THR A 88 2.30 4.47 -28.68
C THR A 88 1.70 5.31 -27.56
N GLN A 89 0.52 5.89 -27.79
CA GLN A 89 -0.18 6.68 -26.77
C GLN A 89 -0.57 5.86 -25.53
N VAL A 90 -0.86 4.57 -25.71
CA VAL A 90 -1.19 3.69 -24.58
C VAL A 90 0.08 3.39 -23.79
N LYS A 91 1.18 3.05 -24.46
CA LYS A 91 2.47 2.82 -23.79
C LYS A 91 2.90 4.04 -22.98
N GLN A 92 2.82 5.24 -23.57
CA GLN A 92 3.11 6.50 -22.89
C GLN A 92 2.18 6.76 -21.69
N ALA A 93 0.88 6.48 -21.83
CA ALA A 93 -0.05 6.62 -20.71
C ALA A 93 0.26 5.63 -19.57
N LEU A 94 0.60 4.38 -19.92
CA LEU A 94 0.92 3.33 -18.96
C LEU A 94 2.27 3.53 -18.26
N GLU A 95 3.24 4.22 -18.89
CA GLU A 95 4.49 4.64 -18.23
C GLU A 95 4.24 5.56 -17.04
N HIS A 96 3.15 6.32 -17.07
CA HIS A 96 2.73 7.23 -16.00
C HIS A 96 1.61 6.65 -15.12
N TYR A 97 1.10 5.46 -15.44
CA TYR A 97 0.09 4.82 -14.62
C TYR A 97 0.72 4.28 -13.34
N GLN A 98 0.15 4.72 -12.23
CA GLN A 98 0.62 4.42 -10.90
C GLN A 98 -0.49 3.69 -10.15
N PRO A 99 -0.50 2.34 -10.17
CA PRO A 99 -1.52 1.56 -9.47
C PRO A 99 -1.45 1.74 -7.96
N TRP A 100 -0.31 2.23 -7.48
CA TRP A 100 0.04 2.37 -6.10
C TRP A 100 0.74 3.69 -5.85
N ASP A 101 0.30 4.46 -4.85
CA ASP A 101 0.80 5.81 -4.62
C ASP A 101 2.10 5.83 -3.79
N LEU A 102 2.47 4.77 -3.07
CA LEU A 102 3.70 4.73 -2.25
C LEU A 102 4.86 4.05 -2.99
N PHE A 103 5.49 4.78 -3.90
CA PHE A 103 6.57 4.27 -4.76
C PHE A 103 7.76 3.74 -3.97
N GLU A 104 8.09 4.42 -2.88
CA GLU A 104 9.20 4.07 -2.01
C GLU A 104 9.09 2.66 -1.44
N ARG A 105 7.88 2.08 -1.36
CA ARG A 105 7.67 0.71 -0.84
C ARG A 105 7.97 -0.39 -1.85
N LEU A 106 7.77 -0.12 -3.14
CA LEU A 106 7.95 -1.10 -4.23
C LEU A 106 9.26 -0.91 -5.00
N GLN A 107 9.80 0.32 -5.02
CA GLN A 107 11.07 0.64 -5.67
C GLN A 107 11.96 1.39 -4.68
N GLY A 108 13.03 0.73 -4.23
CA GLY A 108 14.03 1.36 -3.38
C GLY A 108 13.77 1.26 -1.87
N TYR A 109 12.76 0.51 -1.41
CA TYR A 109 12.74 0.12 0.00
C TYR A 109 13.89 -0.85 0.24
N ILE A 110 14.97 -0.33 0.81
CA ILE A 110 16.19 -1.07 1.18
C ILE A 110 15.98 -1.99 2.39
N GLY A 111 14.75 -2.09 2.90
CA GLY A 111 14.47 -2.85 4.10
C GLY A 111 14.89 -2.08 5.35
N TYR A 112 14.72 -2.74 6.49
CA TYR A 112 15.30 -2.31 7.76
C TYR A 112 16.85 -2.51 7.79
N LYS A 113 17.41 -3.36 6.92
CA LYS A 113 18.86 -3.62 6.78
C LYS A 113 19.62 -2.58 5.94
N GLY A 114 18.96 -1.50 5.52
CA GLY A 114 19.58 -0.40 4.78
C GLY A 114 19.55 0.89 5.59
N GLU A 115 19.86 2.00 4.94
CA GLU A 115 19.80 3.35 5.49
C GLU A 115 18.40 3.74 6.02
N HIS A 116 18.33 4.81 6.81
CA HIS A 116 17.06 5.45 7.15
C HIS A 116 16.20 5.71 5.91
N ALA A 117 14.88 5.78 6.11
CA ALA A 117 13.97 6.01 5.01
C ALA A 117 14.28 7.35 4.31
N GLY A 118 14.84 7.33 3.10
CA GLY A 118 15.10 8.53 2.31
C GLY A 118 13.82 9.23 1.83
N ARG A 119 12.69 8.51 1.86
CA ARG A 119 11.34 9.02 1.59
C ARG A 119 10.33 8.37 2.52
N PHE A 120 9.29 9.13 2.86
CA PHE A 120 8.16 8.63 3.64
C PHE A 120 6.86 9.30 3.20
N ALA A 121 5.84 8.50 2.89
CA ALA A 121 4.55 8.97 2.39
C ALA A 121 4.70 9.96 1.22
N ASN A 122 5.52 9.57 0.22
CA ASN A 122 5.91 10.36 -0.96
C ASN A 122 6.69 11.67 -0.71
N ARG A 123 7.10 11.94 0.53
CA ARG A 123 7.85 13.15 0.90
C ARG A 123 9.32 12.82 1.06
N LEU A 124 10.18 13.83 0.84
CA LEU A 124 11.61 13.70 1.13
C LEU A 124 11.80 13.62 2.64
N SER A 125 12.56 12.65 3.12
CA SER A 125 12.94 12.58 4.53
C SER A 125 14.11 13.52 4.81
N VAL A 126 13.96 14.38 5.81
CA VAL A 126 14.99 15.34 6.22
C VAL A 126 15.07 15.38 7.73
N ASP A 127 16.27 15.24 8.28
CA ASP A 127 16.52 15.39 9.72
C ASP A 127 16.09 16.79 10.19
N TYR A 128 15.30 16.82 11.26
CA TYR A 128 14.86 18.08 11.86
C TYR A 128 16.02 18.76 12.59
N ASN A 129 16.22 20.05 12.28
CA ASN A 129 17.21 20.89 12.93
C ASN A 129 16.49 22.00 13.72
N LEU A 130 16.72 22.06 15.03
CA LEU A 130 16.04 23.01 15.92
C LEU A 130 16.36 24.48 15.63
N GLU A 131 17.53 24.78 15.05
CA GLU A 131 17.94 26.15 14.71
C GLU A 131 17.25 26.64 13.43
N VAL A 132 16.95 25.72 12.51
CA VAL A 132 16.33 26.01 11.22
C VAL A 132 14.81 25.97 11.33
N GLY A 133 14.26 25.00 12.07
CA GLY A 133 12.83 24.76 12.17
C GLY A 133 12.23 24.13 10.90
N ILE A 134 10.96 24.40 10.65
CA ILE A 134 10.22 23.89 9.50
C ILE A 134 10.38 24.86 8.32
N GLU A 135 10.97 24.41 7.21
CA GLU A 135 11.10 25.16 5.95
C GLU A 135 10.04 24.78 4.92
N ASP A 136 9.76 23.49 4.73
CA ASP A 136 8.71 22.97 3.84
C ASP A 136 7.80 22.00 4.60
N SER A 137 6.62 22.47 4.98
CA SER A 137 5.67 21.70 5.76
C SER A 137 4.90 20.62 4.97
N THR A 138 5.03 20.59 3.63
CA THR A 138 4.16 19.81 2.74
C THR A 138 4.87 18.72 1.95
N ASN A 139 6.08 18.98 1.42
CA ASN A 139 6.82 18.00 0.62
C ASN A 139 7.92 17.29 1.40
N THR A 140 8.10 17.64 2.67
CA THR A 140 9.11 17.09 3.57
C THR A 140 8.47 16.29 4.69
N ALA A 141 9.04 15.11 4.98
CA ALA A 141 8.82 14.37 6.20
C ALA A 141 10.00 14.67 7.13
N TYR A 142 9.73 15.39 8.22
CA TYR A 142 10.78 15.74 9.17
C TYR A 142 11.09 14.55 10.07
N ALA A 143 12.35 14.14 10.11
CA ALA A 143 12.81 13.05 10.95
C ALA A 143 13.42 13.58 12.26
N LEU A 144 12.83 13.18 13.38
CA LEU A 144 13.36 13.44 14.70
C LEU A 144 14.33 12.30 15.04
N ARG A 145 15.59 12.66 15.29
CA ARG A 145 16.68 11.70 15.47
C ARG A 145 17.48 12.02 16.71
N TRP A 146 17.76 11.01 17.51
CA TRP A 146 18.70 11.11 18.62
C TRP A 146 20.03 10.47 18.20
N ASP A 147 21.14 10.97 18.74
CA ASP A 147 22.46 10.34 18.56
C ASP A 147 23.15 10.12 19.91
N TRP A 148 23.97 9.06 19.95
CA TRP A 148 24.65 8.61 21.16
C TRP A 148 25.77 9.56 21.60
N ASP A 149 26.32 10.32 20.65
CA ASP A 149 27.37 11.31 20.90
C ASP A 149 26.85 12.53 21.71
N GLY A 150 25.52 12.66 21.85
CA GLY A 150 24.88 13.70 22.66
C GLY A 150 24.87 15.09 22.00
N ASP A 151 25.19 15.15 20.71
CA ASP A 151 25.16 16.37 19.92
C ASP A 151 23.73 16.75 19.52
N ARG A 152 22.80 15.79 19.52
CA ARG A 152 21.37 16.02 19.28
C ARG A 152 20.55 16.07 20.57
N PRO A 153 19.55 16.97 20.64
CA PRO A 153 18.54 16.95 21.70
C PRO A 153 17.76 15.64 21.71
N THR A 154 17.16 15.32 22.85
CA THR A 154 16.26 14.17 22.97
C THR A 154 15.08 14.28 21.99
N ILE A 155 14.49 13.14 21.61
CA ILE A 155 13.29 13.15 20.77
C ILE A 155 12.16 13.97 21.43
N ALA A 156 12.02 13.92 22.76
CA ALA A 156 11.02 14.70 23.50
C ALA A 156 11.23 16.22 23.35
N GLU A 157 12.48 16.70 23.40
CA GLU A 157 12.81 18.10 23.17
C GLU A 157 12.54 18.51 21.71
N GLN A 158 12.83 17.62 20.77
CA GLN A 158 12.55 17.85 19.35
C GLN A 158 11.04 17.95 19.08
N ILE A 159 10.22 17.06 19.65
CA ILE A 159 8.74 17.14 19.56
C ILE A 159 8.24 18.46 20.14
N THR A 160 8.80 18.88 21.27
CA THR A 160 8.45 20.18 21.88
C THR A 160 8.80 21.33 20.94
N SER A 161 10.01 21.35 20.39
CA SER A 161 10.48 22.37 19.45
C SER A 161 9.60 22.44 18.19
N ILE A 162 9.42 21.31 17.50
CA ILE A 162 8.67 21.28 16.23
C ILE A 162 7.19 21.63 16.41
N SER A 163 6.59 21.31 17.57
CA SER A 163 5.21 21.69 17.89
C SER A 163 5.03 23.19 18.18
N GLN A 164 6.11 23.90 18.50
CA GLN A 164 6.11 25.33 18.78
C GLN A 164 6.48 26.17 17.56
N ASP A 165 6.95 25.54 16.48
CA ASP A 165 7.26 26.21 15.23
C ASP A 165 6.01 26.91 14.66
N SER A 166 6.20 28.09 14.08
CA SER A 166 5.14 28.86 13.43
C SER A 166 4.43 28.11 12.28
N GLN A 167 5.10 27.12 11.67
CA GLN A 167 4.57 26.28 10.60
C GLN A 167 4.03 24.92 11.09
N ALA A 168 4.09 24.63 12.40
CA ALA A 168 3.67 23.34 12.99
C ALA A 168 2.27 22.91 12.54
N GLY A 169 1.32 23.85 12.50
CA GLY A 169 -0.07 23.58 12.08
C GLY A 169 -0.26 23.20 10.62
N LYS A 170 0.78 23.36 9.79
CA LYS A 170 0.79 22.97 8.36
C LYS A 170 1.57 21.69 8.11
N LEU A 171 2.36 21.20 9.08
CA LEU A 171 3.23 20.04 8.92
C LEU A 171 2.41 18.81 8.55
N GLU A 172 2.80 18.13 7.48
CA GLU A 172 2.07 16.97 6.95
C GLU A 172 2.67 15.62 7.34
N ALA A 173 3.98 15.52 7.59
CA ALA A 173 4.63 14.24 7.86
C ALA A 173 5.74 14.34 8.91
N LEU A 174 5.77 13.34 9.79
CA LEU A 174 6.78 13.21 10.85
C LEU A 174 7.33 11.79 10.90
N ILE A 175 8.64 11.66 11.09
CA ILE A 175 9.34 10.40 11.32
C ILE A 175 9.99 10.47 12.69
N ILE A 176 9.87 9.41 13.48
CA ILE A 176 10.53 9.26 14.78
C ILE A 176 11.58 8.16 14.65
N GLY A 177 12.85 8.50 14.89
CA GLY A 177 13.96 7.56 15.00
C GLY A 177 14.07 6.95 16.40
N LEU A 178 15.30 6.57 16.77
CA LEU A 178 15.60 6.01 18.09
C LEU A 178 15.26 7.02 19.20
N TRP A 179 14.51 6.59 20.22
CA TRP A 179 14.04 7.45 21.32
C TRP A 179 14.75 7.22 22.65
N ALA A 180 15.42 6.07 22.81
CA ALA A 180 16.17 5.72 24.00
C ALA A 180 17.34 4.80 23.63
N ASP A 181 18.42 4.88 24.41
CA ASP A 181 19.55 3.94 24.36
C ASP A 181 19.19 2.57 24.95
N ASP A 182 18.29 2.58 25.94
CA ASP A 182 17.79 1.39 26.60
C ASP A 182 16.69 0.74 25.75
N THR A 183 16.98 -0.46 25.23
CA THR A 183 16.08 -1.21 24.37
C THR A 183 14.83 -1.70 25.09
N GLU A 184 14.78 -1.68 26.43
CA GLU A 184 13.57 -1.99 27.21
C GLU A 184 12.58 -0.81 27.25
N VAL A 185 13.01 0.39 26.84
CA VAL A 185 12.16 1.59 26.86
C VAL A 185 11.27 1.63 25.62
N GLY A 186 9.98 1.35 25.84
CA GLY A 186 8.95 1.44 24.82
C GLY A 186 8.64 2.87 24.34
N SER A 187 7.85 2.96 23.27
CA SER A 187 7.47 4.21 22.62
C SER A 187 6.43 5.06 23.41
N ASP A 188 6.05 4.67 24.63
CA ASP A 188 4.92 5.27 25.36
C ASP A 188 5.07 6.78 25.60
N GLU A 189 6.28 7.23 25.98
CA GLU A 189 6.53 8.66 26.15
C GLU A 189 6.38 9.39 24.82
N ILE A 190 6.94 8.84 23.73
CA ILE A 190 6.84 9.44 22.38
C ILE A 190 5.38 9.58 21.96
N VAL A 191 4.58 8.51 22.14
CA VAL A 191 3.15 8.53 21.84
C VAL A 191 2.45 9.61 22.65
N SER A 192 2.71 9.68 23.96
CA SER A 192 2.12 10.69 24.84
C SER A 192 2.44 12.13 24.40
N ARG A 193 3.71 12.41 24.08
CA ARG A 193 4.15 13.73 23.60
C ARG A 193 3.51 14.12 22.29
N LEU A 194 3.37 13.19 21.35
CA LEU A 194 2.67 13.43 20.09
C LEU A 194 1.18 13.68 20.34
N VAL A 195 0.54 12.96 21.26
CA VAL A 195 -0.87 13.22 21.61
C VAL A 195 -1.05 14.61 22.23
N ASP A 196 -0.13 15.03 23.11
CA ASP A 196 -0.15 16.38 23.71
C ASP A 196 0.04 17.49 22.66
N ALA A 197 0.81 17.22 21.60
CA ALA A 197 1.08 18.16 20.52
C ALA A 197 -0.05 18.26 19.46
N LYS A 198 -1.12 17.47 19.57
CA LYS A 198 -2.16 17.35 18.52
C LYS A 198 -2.82 18.68 18.12
N ASP A 199 -2.97 19.62 19.06
CA ASP A 199 -3.59 20.93 18.82
C ASP A 199 -2.63 21.89 18.10
N LYS A 200 -1.36 21.52 17.97
CA LYS A 200 -0.32 22.24 17.23
C LYS A 200 -0.01 21.59 15.89
N LEU A 201 0.02 20.28 15.84
CA LEU A 201 0.34 19.48 14.65
C LEU A 201 -0.93 19.09 13.88
N THR A 202 -1.79 20.07 13.63
CA THR A 202 -3.19 19.85 13.21
C THR A 202 -3.37 19.29 11.80
N ASN A 203 -2.33 19.36 10.96
CA ASN A 203 -2.36 18.92 9.56
C ASN A 203 -1.53 17.66 9.31
N LEU A 204 -1.12 16.93 10.37
CA LEU A 204 -0.38 15.68 10.19
C LEU A 204 -1.23 14.63 9.45
N LYS A 205 -0.66 14.15 8.34
CA LYS A 205 -1.21 13.13 7.44
C LYS A 205 -0.39 11.85 7.47
N ALA A 206 0.89 11.90 7.82
CA ALA A 206 1.73 10.72 7.86
C ALA A 206 2.62 10.70 9.11
N ILE A 207 2.68 9.56 9.80
CA ILE A 207 3.58 9.34 10.94
C ILE A 207 4.28 8.00 10.78
N PHE A 208 5.61 8.00 10.89
CA PHE A 208 6.43 6.79 11.03
C PHE A 208 7.07 6.78 12.42
N ILE A 209 6.71 5.81 13.25
CA ILE A 209 7.35 5.57 14.55
C ILE A 209 8.35 4.42 14.42
N GLY A 210 9.61 4.70 14.74
CA GLY A 210 10.67 3.69 14.80
C GLY A 210 11.46 3.54 13.50
N ASP A 211 11.76 4.62 12.77
CA ASP A 211 12.69 4.54 11.62
C ASP A 211 14.14 4.29 12.05
N ILE A 212 14.36 3.27 12.86
CA ILE A 212 15.62 2.93 13.51
C ILE A 212 16.41 2.04 12.55
N HIS A 213 17.68 2.40 12.37
CA HIS A 213 18.65 1.71 11.52
C HIS A 213 19.15 0.43 12.21
N TYR A 214 19.52 -0.59 11.43
CA TYR A 214 20.05 -1.86 11.96
C TYR A 214 21.22 -1.67 12.94
N GLU A 215 22.10 -0.71 12.67
CA GLU A 215 23.25 -0.41 13.55
C GLU A 215 22.88 0.34 14.83
N GLU A 216 21.70 0.97 14.90
CA GLU A 216 21.21 1.66 16.10
C GLU A 216 20.53 0.67 17.06
N SER A 217 19.66 -0.19 16.55
CA SER A 217 18.98 -1.22 17.32
C SER A 217 18.45 -2.29 16.39
N GLU A 218 18.55 -3.57 16.80
CA GLU A 218 17.98 -4.60 15.96
C GLU A 218 16.44 -4.57 15.98
N ILE A 219 15.74 -4.88 14.87
CA ILE A 219 14.28 -4.71 14.77
C ILE A 219 13.52 -5.53 15.80
N SER A 220 14.08 -6.67 16.19
CA SER A 220 13.57 -7.56 17.23
C SER A 220 13.68 -6.98 18.65
N TRP A 221 14.57 -6.00 18.86
CA TRP A 221 14.80 -5.32 20.15
C TRP A 221 14.10 -3.97 20.26
N ILE A 222 13.42 -3.51 19.20
CA ILE A 222 12.69 -2.25 19.24
C ILE A 222 11.40 -2.44 20.04
N ALA A 223 11.44 -2.03 21.31
CA ALA A 223 10.28 -1.98 22.20
C ALA A 223 9.30 -0.88 21.78
N GLN A 224 8.04 -1.24 21.59
CA GLN A 224 6.92 -0.35 21.32
C GLN A 224 5.99 -0.29 22.52
N GLY A 225 4.99 0.59 22.43
CA GLY A 225 3.86 0.63 23.35
C GLY A 225 2.52 0.59 22.61
N ASP A 226 1.49 1.14 23.23
CA ASP A 226 0.17 1.30 22.59
C ASP A 226 0.18 2.50 21.63
N ILE A 227 0.06 2.21 20.33
CA ILE A 227 0.04 3.22 19.26
C ILE A 227 -1.38 3.76 19.01
N SER A 228 -2.42 3.09 19.52
CA SER A 228 -3.81 3.51 19.30
C SER A 228 -4.16 4.97 19.68
N PRO A 229 -3.50 5.62 20.67
CA PRO A 229 -3.76 7.03 20.98
C PRO A 229 -3.43 7.98 19.81
N ILE A 230 -2.43 7.67 18.98
CA ILE A 230 -2.06 8.48 17.80
C ILE A 230 -3.22 8.57 16.82
N LEU A 231 -3.86 7.42 16.54
CA LEU A 231 -5.02 7.37 15.64
C LEU A 231 -6.18 8.22 16.18
N ARG A 232 -6.36 8.33 17.49
CA ARG A 232 -7.42 9.18 18.07
C ARG A 232 -7.05 10.66 18.06
N ALA A 233 -5.76 10.98 18.17
CA ALA A 233 -5.26 12.35 18.24
C ALA A 233 -5.23 13.05 16.88
N TYR A 234 -4.98 12.31 15.80
CA TYR A 234 -4.74 12.87 14.46
C TYR A 234 -5.80 12.43 13.46
N PRO A 235 -6.99 13.05 13.43
CA PRO A 235 -8.10 12.60 12.59
C PRO A 235 -7.86 12.73 11.08
N GLN A 236 -6.83 13.47 10.66
CA GLN A 236 -6.43 13.62 9.25
C GLN A 236 -5.33 12.62 8.84
N LEU A 237 -4.92 11.71 9.73
CA LEU A 237 -3.86 10.77 9.44
C LEU A 237 -4.26 9.80 8.32
N GLU A 238 -3.47 9.78 7.25
CA GLU A 238 -3.63 8.95 6.07
C GLU A 238 -2.66 7.77 6.06
N VAL A 239 -1.45 7.94 6.62
CA VAL A 239 -0.40 6.92 6.65
C VAL A 239 0.14 6.75 8.07
N LEU A 240 0.11 5.52 8.58
CA LEU A 240 0.79 5.13 9.80
C LEU A 240 1.76 3.98 9.50
N GLN A 241 3.03 4.19 9.83
CA GLN A 241 4.06 3.16 9.80
C GLN A 241 4.65 2.99 11.20
N VAL A 242 4.83 1.74 11.63
CA VAL A 242 5.45 1.39 12.91
C VAL A 242 6.48 0.29 12.65
N ARG A 243 7.67 0.42 13.24
CA ARG A 243 8.73 -0.60 13.19
C ARG A 243 9.14 -1.01 14.59
N GLY A 244 9.24 -2.31 14.83
CA GLY A 244 9.41 -2.91 16.16
C GLY A 244 8.13 -3.60 16.61
N GLY A 245 8.28 -4.80 17.18
CA GLY A 245 7.14 -5.66 17.54
C GLY A 245 6.98 -5.90 19.04
N ASP A 246 8.04 -5.74 19.83
CA ASP A 246 7.99 -6.00 21.26
C ASP A 246 7.06 -4.99 21.96
N GLY A 247 6.11 -5.46 22.76
CA GLY A 247 5.11 -4.59 23.41
C GLY A 247 4.12 -3.85 22.48
N LEU A 248 4.16 -4.05 21.15
CA LEU A 248 3.32 -3.29 20.21
C LEU A 248 1.83 -3.58 20.36
N GLN A 249 1.04 -2.54 20.64
CA GLN A 249 -0.42 -2.65 20.83
C GLN A 249 -1.23 -1.63 20.03
N PHE A 250 -2.46 -2.02 19.70
CA PHE A 250 -3.53 -1.19 19.16
C PHE A 250 -4.81 -1.36 20.00
N ASN A 251 -4.83 -0.77 21.20
CA ASN A 251 -5.90 -1.04 22.16
C ASN A 251 -7.29 -0.54 21.71
N ALA A 252 -8.23 -1.48 21.64
CA ALA A 252 -9.61 -1.23 21.23
C ALA A 252 -10.39 -0.34 22.23
N PRO A 253 -11.43 0.39 21.78
CA PRO A 253 -11.88 0.52 20.40
C PRO A 253 -11.06 1.55 19.61
N VAL A 254 -10.69 1.21 18.38
CA VAL A 254 -10.03 2.13 17.45
C VAL A 254 -10.88 2.29 16.21
N ARG A 255 -11.15 3.54 15.83
CA ARG A 255 -11.77 3.90 14.55
C ARG A 255 -11.01 5.06 13.94
N HIS A 256 -10.63 4.93 12.67
CA HIS A 256 -9.99 6.02 11.92
C HIS A 256 -10.58 6.13 10.52
N ASN A 257 -11.28 7.23 10.23
CA ASN A 257 -12.01 7.36 8.96
C ASN A 257 -11.12 7.72 7.76
N ASN A 258 -9.89 8.19 7.99
CA ASN A 258 -9.00 8.69 6.94
C ASN A 258 -7.73 7.86 6.78
N LEU A 259 -7.51 6.82 7.59
CA LEU A 259 -6.28 6.03 7.51
C LEU A 259 -6.37 5.14 6.26
N GLN A 260 -5.50 5.43 5.30
CA GLN A 260 -5.42 4.73 4.02
C GLN A 260 -4.32 3.68 4.02
N THR A 261 -3.28 3.87 4.83
CA THR A 261 -2.13 2.98 4.90
C THR A 261 -1.75 2.66 6.33
N LEU A 262 -1.64 1.36 6.62
CA LEU A 262 -1.05 0.82 7.84
C LEU A 262 0.10 -0.13 7.47
N ILE A 263 1.30 0.18 7.98
CA ILE A 263 2.51 -0.62 7.79
C ILE A 263 3.07 -0.97 9.17
N VAL A 264 3.27 -2.26 9.43
CA VAL A 264 3.85 -2.78 10.66
C VAL A 264 5.05 -3.66 10.31
N GLU A 265 6.25 -3.20 10.65
CA GLU A 265 7.53 -3.86 10.36
C GLU A 265 8.07 -4.50 11.64
N THR A 266 8.23 -5.83 11.67
CA THR A 266 8.71 -6.56 12.85
C THR A 266 9.59 -7.74 12.45
N GLY A 267 10.45 -8.17 13.38
CA GLY A 267 11.14 -9.47 13.34
C GLY A 267 10.23 -10.65 13.73
N GLY A 268 9.15 -10.38 14.47
CA GLY A 268 8.13 -11.34 14.90
C GLY A 268 6.88 -10.61 15.40
N LEU A 269 5.76 -10.70 14.66
CA LEU A 269 4.52 -10.01 15.01
C LEU A 269 3.64 -10.94 15.85
N SER A 270 3.12 -10.43 16.98
CA SER A 270 2.22 -11.21 17.83
C SER A 270 0.82 -11.35 17.20
N SER A 271 0.21 -12.51 17.41
CA SER A 271 -1.17 -12.86 17.06
C SER A 271 -2.16 -11.94 17.76
N GLU A 272 -1.85 -11.49 18.98
CA GLU A 272 -2.64 -10.50 19.71
C GLU A 272 -2.64 -9.15 18.98
N THR A 273 -1.48 -8.65 18.55
CA THR A 273 -1.38 -7.40 17.78
C THR A 273 -2.14 -7.51 16.46
N VAL A 274 -2.05 -8.65 15.74
CA VAL A 274 -2.85 -8.89 14.53
C VAL A 274 -4.35 -8.88 14.84
N ALA A 275 -4.79 -9.54 15.91
CA ALA A 275 -6.18 -9.53 16.32
C ALA A 275 -6.67 -8.11 16.67
N GLN A 276 -5.83 -7.31 17.33
CA GLN A 276 -6.13 -5.90 17.61
C GLN A 276 -6.28 -5.08 16.32
N ILE A 277 -5.37 -5.27 15.35
CA ILE A 277 -5.45 -4.62 14.02
C ILE A 277 -6.75 -5.01 13.30
N CYS A 278 -7.09 -6.30 13.28
CA CYS A 278 -8.32 -6.80 12.68
C CYS A 278 -9.60 -6.27 13.37
N ASN A 279 -9.53 -5.89 14.65
CA ASN A 279 -10.65 -5.32 15.39
C ASN A 279 -10.79 -3.79 15.21
N MET A 280 -9.87 -3.13 14.51
CA MET A 280 -9.97 -1.71 14.22
C MET A 280 -11.02 -1.43 13.14
N ASN A 281 -11.72 -0.29 13.26
CA ASN A 281 -12.64 0.19 12.23
C ASN A 281 -11.92 1.19 11.31
N LEU A 282 -11.38 0.70 10.20
CA LEU A 282 -10.58 1.46 9.23
C LEU A 282 -11.27 1.47 7.85
N PRO A 283 -12.36 2.25 7.67
CA PRO A 283 -13.19 2.18 6.47
C PRO A 283 -12.51 2.74 5.21
N ALA A 284 -11.39 3.45 5.35
CA ALA A 284 -10.63 3.99 4.22
C ALA A 284 -9.32 3.24 3.95
N LEU A 285 -9.09 2.08 4.62
CA LEU A 285 -7.82 1.37 4.50
C LEU A 285 -7.69 0.73 3.12
N GLU A 286 -6.69 1.18 2.36
CA GLU A 286 -6.38 0.69 1.02
C GLU A 286 -5.04 -0.08 0.98
N HIS A 287 -4.16 0.14 1.96
CA HIS A 287 -2.88 -0.55 2.12
C HIS A 287 -2.76 -1.15 3.51
N LEU A 288 -2.53 -2.46 3.55
CA LEU A 288 -2.10 -3.15 4.75
C LEU A 288 -0.82 -3.90 4.46
N GLU A 289 0.22 -3.61 5.24
CA GLU A 289 1.49 -4.34 5.21
C GLU A 289 1.85 -4.80 6.62
N LEU A 290 1.95 -6.11 6.80
CA LEU A 290 2.32 -6.76 8.04
C LEU A 290 3.55 -7.63 7.81
N TRP A 291 4.61 -7.36 8.55
CA TRP A 291 5.80 -8.22 8.60
C TRP A 291 5.59 -9.21 9.72
N LEU A 292 5.25 -10.44 9.36
CA LEU A 292 4.77 -11.45 10.31
C LEU A 292 5.92 -12.03 11.14
N GLY A 293 7.12 -12.06 10.56
CA GLY A 293 8.35 -12.47 11.21
C GLY A 293 8.39 -13.95 11.54
N SER A 294 9.15 -14.26 12.59
CA SER A 294 9.48 -15.58 13.10
C SER A 294 9.17 -15.72 14.58
N ASP A 295 8.91 -16.95 15.03
CA ASP A 295 8.73 -17.27 16.45
C ASP A 295 9.97 -17.04 17.31
N SER A 296 11.15 -17.06 16.69
CA SER A 296 12.42 -16.81 17.36
C SER A 296 12.55 -15.36 17.86
N TYR A 297 11.72 -14.44 17.34
CA TYR A 297 11.72 -13.01 17.66
C TYR A 297 10.34 -12.54 18.15
N GLY A 298 9.61 -13.43 18.83
CA GLY A 298 8.33 -13.11 19.48
C GLY A 298 7.08 -13.32 18.63
N GLY A 299 7.23 -13.72 17.36
CA GLY A 299 6.09 -13.92 16.45
C GLY A 299 5.34 -15.24 16.68
N ASP A 300 4.11 -15.18 17.15
CA ASP A 300 3.25 -16.38 17.30
C ASP A 300 2.09 -16.42 16.29
N CYS A 301 2.05 -15.49 15.34
CA CYS A 301 1.07 -15.47 14.25
C CYS A 301 1.09 -16.77 13.43
N ARG A 302 -0.10 -17.24 13.06
CA ARG A 302 -0.33 -18.35 12.15
C ARG A 302 -1.38 -17.96 11.11
N ILE A 303 -1.61 -18.84 10.14
CA ILE A 303 -2.57 -18.58 9.06
C ILE A 303 -3.99 -18.28 9.58
N VAL A 304 -4.37 -18.82 10.74
CA VAL A 304 -5.68 -18.59 11.35
C VAL A 304 -5.89 -17.14 11.80
N ASP A 305 -4.82 -16.43 12.17
CA ASP A 305 -4.91 -15.08 12.73
C ASP A 305 -5.13 -14.01 11.66
N VAL A 306 -4.71 -14.29 10.41
CA VAL A 306 -4.93 -13.41 9.26
C VAL A 306 -6.21 -13.74 8.47
N LYS A 307 -6.95 -14.79 8.86
CA LYS A 307 -8.24 -15.14 8.23
C LYS A 307 -9.26 -14.01 8.20
N PRO A 308 -9.40 -13.15 9.22
CA PRO A 308 -10.33 -12.03 9.12
C PRO A 308 -10.04 -11.11 7.92
N ILE A 309 -8.76 -10.95 7.56
CA ILE A 309 -8.34 -10.16 6.39
C ILE A 309 -8.64 -10.91 5.10
N LEU A 310 -8.32 -12.21 5.05
CA LEU A 310 -8.40 -13.02 3.82
C LEU A 310 -9.81 -13.53 3.53
N GLU A 311 -10.52 -14.06 4.52
CA GLU A 311 -11.80 -14.75 4.35
C GLU A 311 -13.00 -13.83 4.68
N ASP A 312 -12.93 -13.11 5.80
CA ASP A 312 -14.03 -12.24 6.25
C ASP A 312 -14.05 -10.87 5.56
N LEU A 313 -12.98 -10.53 4.82
CA LEU A 313 -12.82 -9.29 4.04
C LEU A 313 -13.13 -8.02 4.85
N ILE A 314 -12.62 -7.95 6.08
CA ILE A 314 -12.93 -6.86 7.03
C ILE A 314 -12.54 -5.46 6.53
N PHE A 315 -11.60 -5.36 5.59
CA PHE A 315 -11.16 -4.11 4.96
C PHE A 315 -11.70 -4.01 3.53
N ALA A 316 -12.85 -3.35 3.39
CA ALA A 316 -13.62 -3.35 2.14
C ALA A 316 -12.90 -2.71 0.93
N ASP A 317 -12.09 -1.68 1.17
CA ASP A 317 -11.40 -0.91 0.12
C ASP A 317 -9.92 -1.33 -0.05
N LEU A 318 -9.52 -2.47 0.52
CA LEU A 318 -8.14 -2.95 0.48
C LEU A 318 -7.70 -3.21 -0.97
N ASN A 319 -6.61 -2.57 -1.37
CA ASN A 319 -6.04 -2.63 -2.73
C ASN A 319 -4.62 -3.18 -2.75
N TYR A 320 -3.88 -3.02 -1.64
CA TYR A 320 -2.56 -3.60 -1.42
C TYR A 320 -2.61 -4.45 -0.16
N LEU A 321 -2.21 -5.71 -0.28
CA LEU A 321 -1.95 -6.59 0.84
C LEU A 321 -0.51 -7.08 0.80
N GLY A 322 0.26 -6.70 1.82
CA GLY A 322 1.58 -7.24 2.12
C GLY A 322 1.52 -8.11 3.36
N LEU A 323 1.72 -9.42 3.20
CA LEU A 323 1.97 -10.35 4.30
C LEU A 323 3.42 -10.82 4.16
N ARG A 324 4.31 -9.92 4.55
CA ARG A 324 5.74 -9.98 4.24
C ARG A 324 6.49 -10.65 5.38
N ASN A 325 7.77 -10.96 5.11
CA ASN A 325 8.71 -11.40 6.11
C ASN A 325 8.19 -12.59 6.94
N SER A 326 7.51 -13.55 6.31
CA SER A 326 6.76 -14.60 7.00
C SER A 326 7.41 -15.96 6.90
N GLU A 327 7.49 -16.69 8.01
CA GLU A 327 7.95 -18.09 8.03
C GLU A 327 6.97 -19.05 7.35
N PHE A 328 5.68 -18.73 7.35
CA PHE A 328 4.60 -19.56 6.81
C PHE A 328 4.05 -19.01 5.49
N ALA A 329 4.91 -18.38 4.68
CA ALA A 329 4.53 -17.75 3.41
C ALA A 329 3.87 -18.72 2.40
N ASP A 330 4.23 -20.00 2.41
CA ASP A 330 3.56 -21.03 1.59
C ASP A 330 2.08 -21.20 1.96
N ASP A 331 1.76 -21.20 3.26
CA ASP A 331 0.38 -21.33 3.76
C ASP A 331 -0.42 -20.06 3.42
N ILE A 332 0.23 -18.90 3.46
CA ILE A 332 -0.36 -17.62 3.03
C ILE A 332 -0.68 -17.66 1.54
N ALA A 333 0.26 -18.11 0.70
CA ALA A 333 0.03 -18.23 -0.73
C ALA A 333 -1.16 -19.16 -1.04
N GLU A 334 -1.26 -20.30 -0.36
CA GLU A 334 -2.40 -21.22 -0.50
C GLU A 334 -3.72 -20.59 -0.05
N ALA A 335 -3.73 -19.86 1.08
CA ALA A 335 -4.95 -19.23 1.60
C ALA A 335 -5.42 -18.07 0.72
N VAL A 336 -4.50 -17.22 0.26
CA VAL A 336 -4.80 -16.06 -0.58
C VAL A 336 -5.46 -16.48 -1.90
N VAL A 337 -4.98 -17.54 -2.57
CA VAL A 337 -5.58 -17.98 -3.84
C VAL A 337 -6.97 -18.62 -3.66
N LYS A 338 -7.31 -19.05 -2.45
CA LYS A 338 -8.65 -19.57 -2.09
C LYS A 338 -9.58 -18.46 -1.60
N SER A 339 -9.04 -17.29 -1.31
CA SER A 339 -9.77 -16.15 -0.79
C SER A 339 -10.39 -15.32 -1.92
N PRO A 340 -11.61 -14.78 -1.75
CA PRO A 340 -12.18 -13.81 -2.68
C PRO A 340 -11.38 -12.49 -2.77
N LEU A 341 -10.51 -12.20 -1.80
CA LEU A 341 -9.66 -11.01 -1.76
C LEU A 341 -8.74 -10.89 -2.99
N ILE A 342 -8.28 -12.02 -3.54
CA ILE A 342 -7.38 -12.01 -4.70
C ILE A 342 -7.98 -11.33 -5.93
N GLU A 343 -9.33 -11.28 -6.02
CA GLU A 343 -10.03 -10.58 -7.09
C GLU A 343 -10.11 -9.07 -6.86
N THR A 344 -10.05 -8.62 -5.60
CA THR A 344 -10.27 -7.22 -5.21
C THR A 344 -8.98 -6.41 -5.13
N ILE A 345 -7.88 -7.00 -4.68
CA ILE A 345 -6.58 -6.32 -4.57
C ILE A 345 -5.91 -6.15 -5.94
N SER A 346 -5.05 -5.13 -6.05
CA SER A 346 -4.19 -4.89 -7.21
C SER A 346 -2.76 -5.34 -6.97
N VAL A 347 -2.31 -5.37 -5.70
CA VAL A 347 -0.96 -5.77 -5.33
C VAL A 347 -1.00 -6.82 -4.23
N LEU A 348 -0.33 -7.93 -4.48
CA LEU A 348 -0.02 -8.95 -3.49
C LEU A 348 1.49 -8.96 -3.25
N ASP A 349 1.90 -8.71 -2.00
CA ASP A 349 3.30 -8.71 -1.58
C ASP A 349 3.56 -9.82 -0.54
N LEU A 350 4.31 -10.83 -0.95
CA LEU A 350 4.78 -11.96 -0.14
C LEU A 350 6.32 -11.95 -0.02
N SER A 351 6.95 -10.79 -0.21
CA SER A 351 8.41 -10.66 -0.17
C SER A 351 8.98 -10.86 1.23
N LEU A 352 10.31 -11.03 1.29
CA LEU A 352 11.11 -11.19 2.53
C LEU A 352 10.84 -12.50 3.32
N GLY A 353 9.91 -13.35 2.86
CA GLY A 353 9.48 -14.54 3.57
C GLY A 353 10.05 -15.86 3.04
N ASN A 354 9.63 -16.96 3.64
CA ASN A 354 10.03 -18.31 3.27
C ASN A 354 9.20 -18.91 2.11
N LEU A 355 8.71 -18.08 1.18
CA LEU A 355 7.92 -18.56 0.05
C LEU A 355 8.78 -19.46 -0.83
N SER A 356 8.40 -20.72 -0.92
CA SER A 356 9.09 -21.76 -1.68
C SER A 356 8.38 -22.05 -3.00
N ASP A 357 9.01 -22.86 -3.86
CA ASP A 357 8.38 -23.34 -5.09
C ASP A 357 7.01 -24.02 -4.84
N LYS A 358 6.82 -24.68 -3.69
CA LYS A 358 5.54 -25.28 -3.32
C LYS A 358 4.46 -24.20 -3.13
N GLY A 359 4.76 -23.14 -2.38
CA GLY A 359 3.85 -22.01 -2.18
C GLY A 359 3.57 -21.28 -3.50
N ALA A 360 4.62 -21.03 -4.29
CA ALA A 360 4.50 -20.36 -5.58
C ALA A 360 3.69 -21.15 -6.62
N GLU A 361 3.63 -22.49 -6.52
CA GLU A 361 2.80 -23.31 -7.39
C GLU A 361 1.30 -23.01 -7.21
N TYR A 362 0.85 -22.66 -6.00
CA TYR A 362 -0.53 -22.20 -5.79
C TYR A 362 -0.82 -20.90 -6.54
N LEU A 363 0.12 -19.93 -6.49
CA LEU A 363 0.01 -18.65 -7.19
C LEU A 363 -0.01 -18.86 -8.71
N LEU A 364 0.91 -19.68 -9.23
CA LEU A 364 1.03 -19.98 -10.66
C LEU A 364 -0.25 -20.61 -11.24
N ASN A 365 -0.93 -21.46 -10.46
CA ASN A 365 -2.12 -22.18 -10.88
C ASN A 365 -3.43 -21.40 -10.64
N CYS A 366 -3.38 -20.20 -10.06
CA CYS A 366 -4.55 -19.38 -9.81
C CYS A 366 -4.73 -18.33 -10.92
N ALA A 367 -5.80 -18.47 -11.71
CA ALA A 367 -6.10 -17.55 -12.80
C ALA A 367 -6.24 -16.09 -12.33
N ALA A 368 -6.78 -15.86 -11.13
CA ALA A 368 -6.96 -14.52 -10.58
C ALA A 368 -5.64 -13.77 -10.30
N VAL A 369 -4.51 -14.48 -10.15
CA VAL A 369 -3.20 -13.82 -10.01
C VAL A 369 -2.83 -13.03 -11.26
N ASN A 370 -3.29 -13.44 -12.44
CA ASN A 370 -3.13 -12.68 -13.69
C ASN A 370 -3.93 -11.36 -13.70
N GLU A 371 -4.85 -11.18 -12.76
CA GLU A 371 -5.66 -9.98 -12.61
C GLU A 371 -5.05 -8.95 -11.63
N LEU A 372 -3.92 -9.30 -10.99
CA LEU A 372 -3.09 -8.36 -10.25
C LEU A 372 -2.36 -7.40 -11.19
N ASP A 373 -2.08 -6.21 -10.68
CA ASP A 373 -1.17 -5.28 -11.32
C ASP A 373 0.28 -5.67 -10.97
N ILE A 374 0.53 -6.03 -9.70
CA ILE A 374 1.86 -6.42 -9.19
C ILE A 374 1.76 -7.67 -8.29
N LEU A 375 2.64 -8.63 -8.54
CA LEU A 375 2.96 -9.72 -7.62
C LEU A 375 4.41 -9.54 -7.15
N ASN A 376 4.62 -9.33 -5.85
CA ASN A 376 5.95 -9.23 -5.26
C ASN A 376 6.29 -10.49 -4.46
N VAL A 377 7.33 -11.19 -4.90
CA VAL A 377 7.91 -12.39 -4.29
C VAL A 377 9.43 -12.23 -4.17
N SER A 378 9.92 -10.99 -4.06
CA SER A 378 11.34 -10.69 -3.89
C SER A 378 11.85 -11.16 -2.53
N GLU A 379 13.14 -11.46 -2.42
CA GLU A 379 13.76 -11.91 -1.18
C GLU A 379 13.04 -13.14 -0.58
N ALA A 380 12.66 -14.06 -1.46
CA ALA A 380 12.02 -15.33 -1.13
C ALA A 380 12.98 -16.52 -1.40
N ARG A 381 12.44 -17.73 -1.39
CA ARG A 381 13.17 -19.00 -1.55
C ARG A 381 12.80 -19.72 -2.86
N LEU A 382 12.59 -18.95 -3.93
CA LEU A 382 12.17 -19.50 -5.22
C LEU A 382 13.36 -19.94 -6.07
N SER A 383 13.23 -21.06 -6.75
CA SER A 383 14.19 -21.47 -7.76
C SER A 383 14.11 -20.57 -9.01
N ASP A 384 15.22 -20.47 -9.74
CA ASP A 384 15.24 -19.79 -11.05
C ASP A 384 14.20 -20.35 -12.01
N GLU A 385 13.91 -21.66 -11.95
CA GLU A 385 12.86 -22.28 -12.75
C GLU A 385 11.48 -21.73 -12.39
N MET A 386 11.17 -21.65 -11.10
CA MET A 386 9.89 -21.12 -10.63
C MET A 386 9.74 -19.64 -10.96
N VAL A 387 10.78 -18.82 -10.75
CA VAL A 387 10.79 -17.41 -11.18
C VAL A 387 10.56 -17.31 -12.69
N GLY A 388 11.19 -18.18 -13.48
CA GLY A 388 10.96 -18.28 -14.92
C GLY A 388 9.53 -18.68 -15.32
N LYS A 389 8.80 -19.42 -14.46
CA LYS A 389 7.37 -19.72 -14.66
C LYS A 389 6.50 -18.52 -14.28
N LEU A 390 6.71 -17.92 -13.10
CA LEU A 390 5.95 -16.77 -12.63
C LEU A 390 6.10 -15.55 -13.54
N SER A 391 7.28 -15.35 -14.15
CA SER A 391 7.51 -14.21 -15.07
C SER A 391 6.65 -14.25 -16.34
N LYS A 392 5.97 -15.37 -16.61
CA LYS A 392 5.03 -15.53 -17.73
C LYS A 392 3.59 -15.17 -17.38
N LEU A 393 3.31 -14.84 -16.11
CA LEU A 393 2.01 -14.32 -15.68
C LEU A 393 1.76 -12.93 -16.30
N ASP A 394 0.49 -12.56 -16.41
CA ASP A 394 0.04 -11.31 -17.02
C ASP A 394 0.12 -10.09 -16.09
N CYS A 395 0.65 -10.25 -14.88
CA CYS A 395 0.93 -9.19 -13.90
C CYS A 395 2.42 -8.81 -13.90
N ARG A 396 2.77 -7.63 -13.38
CA ARG A 396 4.18 -7.27 -13.16
C ARG A 396 4.73 -8.11 -12.00
N LEU A 397 5.73 -8.94 -12.28
CA LEU A 397 6.44 -9.71 -11.26
C LEU A 397 7.63 -8.92 -10.70
N LEU A 398 7.73 -8.84 -9.37
CA LEU A 398 8.96 -8.48 -8.66
C LEU A 398 9.47 -9.75 -7.96
N ALA A 399 10.67 -10.20 -8.30
CA ALA A 399 11.23 -11.46 -7.79
C ALA A 399 12.74 -11.37 -7.57
N GLU A 400 13.23 -10.19 -7.17
CA GLU A 400 14.67 -9.94 -7.01
C GLU A 400 15.24 -10.65 -5.77
N LYS A 401 16.56 -10.89 -5.74
CA LYS A 401 17.32 -11.39 -4.57
C LYS A 401 16.78 -12.69 -3.95
N GLN A 402 16.52 -13.72 -4.74
CA GLN A 402 16.13 -15.04 -4.22
C GLN A 402 17.29 -15.70 -3.46
N ASP A 403 17.00 -16.35 -2.33
CA ASP A 403 17.94 -17.18 -1.58
C ASP A 403 17.62 -18.66 -1.77
N ALA A 404 17.88 -19.16 -2.98
CA ALA A 404 17.63 -20.54 -3.37
C ALA A 404 18.68 -21.54 -2.84
N ASP A 405 19.79 -21.05 -2.27
CA ASP A 405 21.05 -21.79 -2.10
C ASP A 405 21.65 -21.72 -0.68
N SER A 406 20.84 -21.68 0.38
CA SER A 406 21.41 -21.94 1.71
C SER A 406 21.79 -23.41 1.82
N HIS A 407 23.08 -23.73 1.65
CA HIS A 407 23.70 -25.04 1.92
C HIS A 407 23.59 -25.50 3.39
N TYR A 408 22.86 -24.77 4.22
CA TYR A 408 22.47 -25.19 5.56
C TYR A 408 21.21 -26.04 5.45
N ASP A 409 21.22 -27.14 6.20
CA ASP A 409 20.21 -28.19 6.22
C ASP A 409 18.77 -27.66 6.04
N HIS A 410 17.91 -28.42 5.36
CA HIS A 410 16.51 -28.08 5.12
C HIS A 410 15.69 -27.76 6.39
N GLU A 411 16.28 -27.97 7.57
CA GLU A 411 15.75 -27.74 8.91
C GLU A 411 15.84 -26.28 9.42
N TYR A 412 16.65 -25.38 8.82
CA TYR A 412 16.79 -23.99 9.32
C TYR A 412 16.54 -22.95 8.21
N ARG A 413 15.27 -22.55 8.05
CA ARG A 413 14.84 -21.53 7.07
C ARG A 413 14.52 -20.21 7.77
N TYR A 414 15.31 -19.17 7.52
CA TYR A 414 15.09 -17.85 8.11
C TYR A 414 14.46 -16.88 7.11
N CYS A 415 13.56 -16.02 7.61
CA CYS A 415 13.06 -14.86 6.88
C CYS A 415 14.19 -13.86 6.59
N ALA A 416 13.97 -12.95 5.63
CA ALA A 416 15.00 -11.98 5.24
C ALA A 416 15.30 -10.96 6.34
N VAL A 417 14.33 -10.68 7.22
CA VAL A 417 14.49 -9.80 8.39
C VAL A 417 14.03 -10.54 9.64
N THR A 418 14.89 -10.64 10.65
CA THR A 418 14.64 -11.47 11.83
C THR A 418 15.23 -10.83 13.07
N GLU A 419 16.53 -10.49 13.00
CA GLU A 419 17.28 -9.72 14.02
C GLU A 419 17.08 -8.23 13.89
#